data_AF-A0A3C1GRU6-F1
#
_entry.id   AF-A0A3C1GRU6-F1
#
_cell.length_a   1.000
_cell.length_b   1.000
_cell.length_c   1.000
_cell.angle_alpha   90.00
_cell.angle_beta   90.00
_cell.angle_gamma   90.00
#
_symmetry.space_group_name_H-M   'P 1'
#
loop_
_entity.id
_entity.type
_entity.pdbx_description
1 polymer ?
#
loop_
_entity_poly.entity_id
_entity_poly.type
_entity_poly.pdbx_seq_one_letter_code
_entity_poly.pdbx_strand_id
1 'polypeptide(L)'
;TLTALSLIFAIFKQHPAPFCVLDEVDAPLDDANVARFTSLIHELADDLQFIFISHNKLSMQIADELKGITMPSAGVSTLVSVSLDEAERYIES
;
A
#
# COMPACT_ATOMS: atom_id res chain seq x y z
N THR A 1 9.33 13.45 -10.46
CA THR A 1 8.34 12.79 -9.58
C THR A 1 6.92 12.92 -10.10
N LEU A 2 6.41 14.12 -10.43
CA LEU A 2 5.11 14.28 -11.12
C LEU A 2 4.99 13.44 -12.41
N THR A 3 6.05 13.30 -13.20
CA THR A 3 6.05 12.49 -14.43
C THR A 3 5.77 11.00 -14.21
N ALA A 4 6.28 10.42 -13.11
CA ALA A 4 6.04 9.02 -12.77
C ALA A 4 4.58 8.82 -12.33
N LEU A 5 4.07 9.74 -11.51
CA LEU A 5 2.65 9.82 -11.12
C LEU A 5 1.72 9.97 -12.33
N SER A 6 2.04 10.87 -13.27
CA SER A 6 1.27 11.07 -14.50
C SER A 6 1.27 9.84 -15.40
N LEU A 7 2.39 9.10 -15.46
CA LEU A 7 2.48 7.87 -16.23
C LEU A 7 1.62 6.76 -15.61
N ILE A 8 1.65 6.62 -14.28
CA ILE A 8 0.82 5.66 -13.54
C ILE A 8 -0.66 5.96 -13.75
N PHE A 9 -1.09 7.23 -13.60
CA PHE A 9 -2.45 7.67 -13.91
C PHE A 9 -2.87 7.37 -15.35
N ALA A 10 -2.00 7.64 -16.32
CA ALA A 10 -2.29 7.41 -17.73
C ALA A 10 -2.49 5.92 -18.04
N ILE A 11 -1.70 5.05 -17.42
CA ILE A 11 -1.84 3.59 -17.58
C ILE A 11 -3.16 3.10 -16.98
N PHE A 12 -3.48 3.51 -15.76
CA PHE A 12 -4.72 3.07 -15.09
C PHE A 12 -5.99 3.63 -15.74
N LYS A 13 -5.98 4.87 -16.24
CA LYS A 13 -7.14 5.44 -16.93
C LYS A 13 -7.42 4.79 -18.28
N GLN A 14 -6.40 4.27 -18.97
CA GLN A 14 -6.59 3.66 -20.30
C GLN A 14 -7.15 2.24 -20.19
N HIS A 15 -6.72 1.47 -19.18
CA HIS A 15 -7.16 0.09 -18.95
C HIS A 15 -7.21 -0.19 -17.44
N PRO A 16 -8.32 0.13 -16.75
CA PRO A 16 -8.44 -0.16 -15.33
C PRO A 16 -8.49 -1.68 -15.13
N ALA A 17 -7.43 -2.23 -14.52
CA ALA A 17 -7.46 -3.58 -14.01
C ALA A 17 -8.40 -3.65 -12.79
N PRO A 18 -8.94 -4.82 -12.43
CA PRO A 18 -9.72 -4.95 -11.20
C PRO A 18 -8.85 -4.81 -9.93
N PHE A 19 -7.54 -5.06 -10.03
CA PHE A 19 -6.58 -4.86 -8.97
C PHE A 19 -5.17 -4.54 -9.51
N CYS A 20 -4.33 -3.92 -8.69
CA CYS A 20 -2.94 -3.65 -8.96
C CYS A 20 -2.05 -4.14 -7.81
N VAL A 21 -0.93 -4.81 -8.15
CA VAL A 21 0.09 -5.23 -7.19
C VAL A 21 1.33 -4.37 -7.37
N LEU A 22 1.81 -3.75 -6.30
CA LEU A 22 2.99 -2.90 -6.26
C LEU A 22 4.01 -3.47 -5.27
N ASP A 23 5.22 -3.77 -5.73
CA ASP A 23 6.27 -4.36 -4.92
C ASP A 23 7.43 -3.39 -4.74
N GLU A 24 7.65 -2.93 -3.50
CA GLU A 24 8.72 -2.02 -3.06
C GLU A 24 8.94 -0.77 -3.92
N VAL A 25 7.88 -0.29 -4.59
CA VAL A 25 7.94 0.86 -5.52
C VAL A 25 8.27 2.19 -4.82
N ASP A 26 8.11 2.23 -3.51
CA ASP A 26 8.36 3.37 -2.64
C ASP A 26 9.74 3.33 -1.96
N ALA A 27 10.49 2.24 -2.08
CA ALA A 27 11.83 2.11 -1.52
C ALA A 27 12.83 3.21 -1.96
N PRO A 28 12.81 3.72 -3.23
CA PRO A 28 13.71 4.81 -3.63
C PRO A 28 13.15 6.22 -3.34
N LEU A 29 11.96 6.35 -2.74
CA LEU A 29 11.31 7.64 -2.53
C LEU A 29 11.68 8.23 -1.15
N ASP A 30 11.82 9.55 -1.10
CA ASP A 30 11.85 10.29 0.17
C ASP A 30 10.44 10.46 0.76
N ASP A 31 10.33 10.82 2.04
CA ASP A 31 9.05 10.97 2.74
C ASP A 31 8.04 11.87 2.02
N ALA A 32 8.52 12.96 1.41
CA ALA A 32 7.67 13.89 0.68
C ALA A 32 7.07 13.27 -0.59
N ASN A 33 7.83 12.43 -1.29
CA ASN A 33 7.36 11.72 -2.47
C ASN A 33 6.53 10.48 -2.11
N VAL A 34 6.81 9.82 -0.99
CA VAL A 34 5.96 8.75 -0.44
C VAL A 34 4.58 9.32 -0.11
N ALA A 35 4.48 10.47 0.57
CA ALA A 35 3.19 11.11 0.86
C ALA A 35 2.37 11.44 -0.40
N ARG A 36 3.03 11.86 -1.49
CA ARG A 36 2.36 12.11 -2.78
C ARG A 36 1.90 10.81 -3.43
N PHE A 37 2.73 9.77 -3.35
CA PHE A 37 2.41 8.45 -3.85
C PHE A 37 1.22 7.84 -3.11
N THR A 38 1.19 7.91 -1.77
CA THR A 38 0.07 7.38 -0.98
C THR A 38 -1.22 8.14 -1.23
N SER A 39 -1.15 9.47 -1.38
CA SER A 39 -2.32 10.30 -1.75
C SER A 39 -2.93 9.88 -3.09
N LEU A 40 -2.08 9.54 -4.07
CA LEU A 40 -2.51 9.02 -5.38
C LEU A 40 -3.25 7.69 -5.23
N ILE A 41 -2.64 6.75 -4.50
CA ILE A 41 -3.19 5.41 -4.32
C ILE A 41 -4.58 5.52 -3.68
N HIS A 42 -4.74 6.40 -2.70
CA HIS A 42 -6.03 6.65 -2.06
C HIS A 42 -7.08 7.20 -3.03
N GLU A 43 -6.73 8.15 -3.91
CA GLU A 43 -7.66 8.68 -4.93
C GLU A 43 -8.10 7.62 -5.95
N LEU A 44 -7.21 6.68 -6.29
CA LEU A 44 -7.50 5.62 -7.25
C LEU A 44 -8.19 4.40 -6.61
N ALA A 45 -8.15 4.28 -5.28
CA ALA A 45 -8.65 3.11 -4.56
C ALA A 45 -10.17 2.90 -4.68
N ASP A 46 -10.91 3.97 -5.00
CA ASP A 46 -12.36 3.93 -5.23
C ASP A 46 -12.75 3.03 -6.41
N ASP A 47 -11.90 3.00 -7.46
CA ASP A 47 -12.16 2.26 -8.70
C ASP A 47 -11.26 1.02 -8.86
N LEU A 48 -10.16 0.93 -8.10
CA LEU A 48 -9.10 -0.07 -8.25
C LEU A 48 -8.65 -0.62 -6.89
N GLN A 49 -8.61 -1.95 -6.74
CA GLN A 49 -8.02 -2.54 -5.53
C GLN A 49 -6.48 -2.50 -5.60
N PHE A 50 -5.84 -1.97 -4.56
CA PHE A 50 -4.38 -1.97 -4.45
C PHE A 50 -3.88 -3.01 -3.45
N ILE A 51 -2.83 -3.73 -3.84
CA ILE A 51 -2.04 -4.62 -2.99
C ILE A 51 -0.60 -4.13 -3.05
N PHE A 52 -0.09 -3.59 -1.96
CA PHE A 52 1.28 -3.09 -1.90
C PHE A 52 2.13 -3.90 -0.92
N ILE A 53 3.35 -4.18 -1.33
CA ILE A 53 4.39 -4.82 -0.52
C ILE A 53 5.42 -3.74 -0.25
N SER A 54 5.56 -3.35 1.02
CA SER A 54 6.47 -2.28 1.42
C SER A 54 6.86 -2.42 2.90
N HIS A 55 8.05 -1.91 3.21
CA HIS A 55 8.53 -1.70 4.57
C HIS A 55 8.45 -0.22 5.01
N ASN A 56 7.93 0.68 4.17
CA ASN A 56 7.78 2.10 4.47
C ASN A 56 6.53 2.35 5.35
N LYS A 57 6.75 2.98 6.50
CA LYS A 57 5.69 3.24 7.49
C LYS A 57 4.57 4.14 6.93
N LEU A 58 4.90 5.15 6.12
CA LEU A 58 3.91 6.07 5.56
C LEU A 58 3.00 5.36 4.56
N SER A 59 3.56 4.44 3.76
CA SER A 59 2.78 3.61 2.84
C SER A 59 1.90 2.60 3.57
N MET A 60 2.42 1.98 4.65
CA MET A 60 1.64 1.06 5.47
C MET A 60 0.46 1.75 6.18
N GLN A 61 0.60 3.03 6.56
CA GLN A 61 -0.44 3.77 7.28
C GLN A 61 -1.69 4.08 6.48
N ILE A 62 -1.63 4.06 5.14
CA ILE A 62 -2.79 4.34 4.29
C ILE A 62 -3.57 3.06 3.91
N ALA A 63 -3.14 1.90 4.39
CA ALA A 63 -3.79 0.63 4.08
C ALA A 63 -5.07 0.45 4.90
N ASP A 64 -6.13 -0.06 4.29
CA ASP A 64 -7.32 -0.48 5.05
C ASP A 64 -7.03 -1.71 5.93
N GLU A 65 -6.18 -2.61 5.44
CA GLU A 65 -5.77 -3.82 6.16
C GLU A 65 -4.28 -4.11 5.94
N LEU A 66 -3.58 -4.47 7.04
CA LEU A 66 -2.19 -4.90 7.01
C LEU A 66 -2.09 -6.43 7.05
N LYS A 67 -1.40 -6.99 6.07
CA LYS A 67 -1.04 -8.41 6.03
C LYS A 67 0.44 -8.59 6.33
N GLY A 68 0.76 -9.01 7.56
CA GLY A 68 2.11 -9.33 7.98
C GLY A 68 2.49 -10.76 7.62
N ILE A 69 3.65 -10.95 7.01
CA ILE A 69 4.23 -12.28 6.76
C ILE A 69 5.29 -12.56 7.82
N THR A 70 5.12 -13.64 8.56
CA THR A 70 6.06 -14.10 9.61
C THR A 70 6.67 -15.45 9.22
N MET A 71 7.83 -15.78 9.77
CA MET A 71 8.50 -17.06 9.55
C MET A 71 8.85 -17.71 10.90
N PRO A 72 7.88 -18.28 11.62
CA PRO A 72 8.12 -18.89 12.93
C PRO A 72 8.97 -20.17 12.83
N SER A 73 8.91 -20.85 11.69
CA SER A 73 9.76 -22.00 11.35
C SER A 73 10.51 -21.70 10.07
N ALA A 74 11.80 -22.04 10.03
CA ALA A 74 12.64 -21.75 8.87
C ALA A 74 12.04 -22.31 7.57
N GLY A 75 11.81 -21.44 6.60
CA GLY A 75 11.24 -21.80 5.30
C GLY A 75 9.71 -21.97 5.27
N VAL A 76 9.00 -21.74 6.38
CA VAL A 76 7.52 -21.78 6.43
C VAL A 76 6.97 -20.41 6.80
N SER A 77 6.33 -19.77 5.82
CA SER A 77 5.67 -18.47 5.98
C SER A 77 4.28 -18.62 6.59
N THR A 78 3.96 -17.78 7.57
CA THR A 78 2.61 -17.68 8.19
C THR A 78 2.09 -16.27 8.06
N LEU A 79 0.87 -16.14 7.52
CA LEU A 79 0.15 -14.87 7.40
C LEU A 79 -0.46 -14.46 8.74
N VAL A 80 -0.26 -13.21 9.12
CA VAL A 80 -0.95 -12.53 10.21
C VAL A 80 -1.68 -11.33 9.63
N SER A 81 -2.94 -11.13 10.01
CA SER A 81 -3.75 -10.01 9.51
C SER A 81 -4.05 -9.05 10.65
N VAL A 82 -3.95 -7.76 10.39
CA VAL A 82 -4.27 -6.68 11.33
C VAL A 82 -5.15 -5.68 10.59
N SER A 83 -6.36 -5.45 11.10
CA SER A 83 -7.20 -4.33 10.68
C SER A 83 -6.73 -3.06 11.37
N LEU A 84 -6.45 -2.00 10.60
CA LEU A 84 -6.05 -0.71 11.20
C LEU A 84 -7.22 -0.05 11.95
N ASP A 85 -8.44 -0.14 11.42
CA ASP A 85 -9.66 0.31 12.10
C ASP A 85 -9.86 -0.36 13.47
N GLU A 86 -9.59 -1.66 13.56
CA GLU A 86 -9.69 -2.41 14.82
C GLU A 86 -8.57 -2.01 15.79
N ALA A 87 -7.34 -1.82 15.27
CA ALA A 87 -6.20 -1.40 16.06
C ALA A 87 -6.39 -0.01 16.69
N GLU A 88 -6.98 0.95 15.97
CA GLU A 88 -7.29 2.28 16.51
C GLU A 88 -8.29 2.21 17.67
N ARG A 89 -9.36 1.42 17.54
CA ARG A 89 -10.37 1.22 18.60
C ARG A 89 -9.79 0.60 19.87
N TYR A 90 -8.78 -0.26 19.74
CA TYR A 90 -8.08 -0.86 20.88
C TYR A 90 -7.19 0.14 21.65
N ILE A 91 -6.69 1.18 20.99
CA ILE A 91 -5.86 2.21 21.64
C ILE A 91 -6.73 3.23 22.39
N GLU A 92 -7.96 3.45 21.94
CA GLU A 92 -8.92 4.38 22.56
C GLU A 92 -9.66 3.81 23.79
N SER A 93 -9.54 2.50 24.06
CA SER A 93 -10.13 1.81 25.23
C SER A 93 -9.17 1.69 26.41
#